data_AF-A0A7J3P4N5-F1
#
_entry.id   AF-A0A7J3P4N5-F1
#
_cell.length_a   1.000
_cell.length_b   1.000
_cell.length_c   1.000
_cell.angle_alpha   90.00
_cell.angle_beta   90.00
_cell.angle_gamma   90.00
#
_symmetry.space_group_name_H-M   'P 1'
#
loop_
_entity.id
_entity.type
_entity.pdbx_description
1 polymer ?
#
loop_
_entity_poly.entity_id
_entity_poly.type
_entity_poly.pdbx_seq_one_letter_code
_entity_poly.pdbx_strand_id
1 'polypeptide(L)' 'MKRYELPQLPYAYNALEPYIIEEIMRLHHTKHHQAYV' A
#
# COMPACT_ATOMS: atom_id res chain seq x y z
N MET A 1 25.42 -0.07 3.01
CA MET A 1 24.26 -0.93 3.30
C MET A 1 23.12 -0.52 2.40
N LYS A 2 22.32 -1.47 1.89
CA LYS A 2 21.16 -1.17 1.05
C LYS A 2 19.97 -0.82 1.94
N ARG A 3 19.32 0.32 1.70
CA ARG A 3 18.07 0.70 2.37
C ARG A 3 16.91 0.03 1.64
N TYR A 4 15.99 -0.59 2.38
CA TYR A 4 14.72 -1.04 1.84
C TYR A 4 13.75 0.14 1.81
N GLU A 5 12.93 0.22 0.78
CA GLU A 5 12.00 1.32 0.56
C GLU A 5 10.58 0.76 0.36
N LEU A 6 9.57 1.54 0.73
CA LEU A 6 8.18 1.20 0.48
C LEU A 6 7.93 1.26 -1.04
N PRO A 7 7.61 0.13 -1.71
CA PRO A 7 7.38 0.14 -3.14
C PRO A 7 6.09 0.87 -3.47
N GLN A 8 6.04 1.60 -4.59
CA GLN A 8 4.78 2.17 -5.06
C GLN A 8 3.83 1.06 -5.53
N LEU A 9 2.53 1.26 -5.29
CA LEU A 9 1.52 0.38 -5.86
C LEU A 9 1.51 0.52 -7.39
N PRO A 10 1.39 -0.59 -8.15
CA PRO A 10 1.31 -0.55 -9.61
C PRO A 10 -0.07 -0.12 -10.12
N TYR A 11 -0.97 0.28 -9.23
CA TYR A 11 -2.35 0.68 -9.51
C TYR A 11 -2.84 1.70 -8.48
N ALA A 12 -3.93 2.39 -8.81
CA ALA A 12 -4.60 3.32 -7.90
C ALA A 12 -5.18 2.61 -6.66
N TYR A 13 -5.28 3.31 -5.54
CA TYR A 13 -5.77 2.72 -4.27
C TYR A 13 -7.19 2.12 -4.36
N ASN A 14 -8.03 2.62 -5.28
CA ASN A 14 -9.39 2.14 -5.50
C ASN A 14 -9.51 1.12 -6.65
N ALA A 15 -8.39 0.68 -7.26
CA ALA A 15 -8.42 -0.20 -8.43
C ALA A 15 -9.02 -1.59 -8.15
N LEU A 16 -9.22 -1.95 -6.89
CA LEU A 16 -9.74 -3.23 -6.44
C LEU A 16 -11.20 -3.15 -5.96
N GLU A 17 -11.85 -2.00 -6.08
CA GLU A 17 -13.27 -1.87 -5.77
C GLU A 17 -14.15 -2.64 -6.77
N PRO A 18 -15.32 -3.20 -6.33
CA PRO A 18 -15.89 -3.11 -4.99
C PRO A 18 -15.38 -4.22 -4.03
N TYR A 19 -14.38 -5.01 -4.43
CA TYR A 19 -13.90 -6.15 -3.66
C TYR A 19 -13.02 -5.74 -2.48
N ILE A 20 -12.21 -4.68 -2.65
CA ILE A 20 -11.41 -4.07 -1.59
C ILE A 20 -11.57 -2.56 -1.70
N ILE A 21 -12.04 -1.94 -0.61
CA ILE A 21 -12.27 -0.49 -0.56
C ILE A 21 -10.95 0.30 -0.51
N GLU A 22 -10.96 1.51 -1.09
CA GLU A 22 -9.79 2.40 -1.16
C GLU A 22 -9.14 2.65 0.20
N GLU A 23 -9.94 2.87 1.24
CA GLU A 23 -9.47 3.20 2.60
C GLU A 23 -8.56 2.11 3.17
N ILE A 24 -8.93 0.83 2.99
CA ILE A 24 -8.14 -0.31 3.44
C ILE A 24 -6.83 -0.37 2.67
N MET A 25 -6.84 -0.15 1.36
CA MET A 25 -5.63 -0.17 0.54
C MET A 25 -4.65 0.95 0.97
N ARG A 26 -5.17 2.13 1.30
CA ARG A 26 -4.38 3.25 1.81
C ARG A 26 -3.76 2.95 3.17
N LEU A 27 -4.57 2.43 4.12
CA LEU A 27 -4.10 2.06 5.45
C LEU A 27 -3.06 0.94 5.39
N HIS A 28 -3.34 -0.12 4.63
CA HIS A 28 -2.45 -1.26 4.44
C HIS A 28 -1.09 -0.84 3.90
N HIS A 29 -1.07 -0.05 2.83
CA HIS A 29 0.18 0.38 2.22
C HIS A 29 0.96 1.39 3.08
N THR A 30 0.30 2.47 3.53
CA THR A 30 1.00 3.61 4.14
C THR A 30 1.28 3.46 5.64
N LYS A 31 0.61 2.51 6.31
CA LYS A 31 0.86 2.22 7.73
C LYS A 31 1.46 0.83 7.93
N HIS A 32 0.77 -0.22 7.48
CA HIS A 32 1.18 -1.58 7.79
C HIS A 32 2.43 -2.00 7.02
N HIS A 33 2.49 -1.82 5.70
CA HIS A 33 3.68 -2.14 4.92
C HIS A 33 4.85 -1.21 5.28
N GLN A 34 4.58 0.09 5.45
CA GLN A 34 5.60 1.06 5.87
C GLN A 34 6.26 0.70 7.22
N ALA A 35 5.58 0.00 8.12
CA ALA A 35 6.17 -0.42 9.39
C ALA A 35 7.25 -1.51 9.24
N TYR A 36 7.31 -2.20 8.10
CA TYR A 36 8.30 -3.25 7.82
C TYR A 36 9.55 -2.77 7.07
N VAL A 37 9.55 -1.54 6.55
CA VAL A 37 10.63 -0.98 5.70
C VAL A 37 11.21 0.32 6.23
#